data_AF-A0A2A4PG25-F1
#
_entry.id   AF-A0A2A4PG25-F1
#
_cell.length_a   1.000
_cell.length_b   1.000
_cell.length_c   1.000
_cell.angle_alpha   90.00
_cell.angle_beta   90.00
_cell.angle_gamma   90.00
#
_symmetry.space_group_name_H-M   'P 1'
#
loop_
_entity.id
_entity.type
_entity.pdbx_description
1 polymer ?
#
loop_
_entity_poly.entity_id
_entity_poly.type
_entity_poly.pdbx_seq_one_letter_code
_entity_poly.pdbx_strand_id
1 'polypeptide(L)'
;MGLLLGVATMMSTTTVGAQEVRAVDVLAEVGIIEKLETAVPGELRFRDHTGAELMFADLFTDGKPAILTLNYANCPMLCNLQLTGLVTALKEMNDTAGIDFNIITVSINPEEKTEDAAEVRSRYLDSYGRANADWNFLVGEQEVITAIASSVGFGYRFLPEQDEFAHTTALILLSPEGKVSRYIYGIDYDPETLRLSLLETASGEVRSSIDRLILFCFQYDATKGRYAPAIMNLTRIGGA
;
A
#
# COMPACT_ATOMS: atom_id res chain seq x y z
N MET A 1 -69.22 15.66 -24.98
CA MET A 1 -68.68 16.57 -23.94
C MET A 1 -68.36 15.71 -22.73
N GLY A 2 -67.14 15.26 -22.44
CA GLY A 2 -65.83 15.86 -22.66
C GLY A 2 -65.28 16.26 -21.28
N LEU A 3 -64.35 15.48 -20.73
CA LEU A 3 -63.21 15.90 -19.90
C LEU A 3 -62.52 14.65 -19.32
N LEU A 4 -61.41 14.23 -19.95
CA LEU A 4 -60.43 13.30 -19.40
C LEU A 4 -59.32 14.16 -18.76
N LEU A 5 -59.22 14.15 -17.43
CA LEU A 5 -58.04 14.70 -16.73
C LEU A 5 -56.88 13.70 -16.88
N GLY A 6 -55.89 14.07 -17.70
CA GLY A 6 -54.61 13.37 -17.76
C GLY A 6 -53.70 13.81 -16.61
N VAL A 7 -53.44 12.92 -15.66
CA VAL A 7 -52.37 13.08 -14.68
C VAL A 7 -51.07 12.66 -15.36
N ALA A 8 -50.23 13.63 -15.71
CA ALA A 8 -48.89 13.38 -16.22
C ALA A 8 -47.95 13.09 -15.04
N THR A 9 -47.71 11.82 -14.77
CA THR A 9 -46.68 11.37 -13.83
C THR A 9 -45.31 11.57 -14.49
N MET A 10 -44.59 12.63 -14.11
CA MET A 10 -43.17 12.77 -14.47
C MET A 10 -42.36 11.70 -13.73
N MET A 11 -41.95 10.65 -14.44
CA MET A 11 -40.93 9.72 -13.96
C MET A 11 -39.56 10.40 -14.08
N SER A 12 -39.05 10.92 -12.97
CA SER A 12 -37.66 11.35 -12.86
C SER A 12 -36.77 10.12 -12.91
N THR A 13 -36.11 9.88 -14.04
CA THR A 13 -35.04 8.88 -14.17
C THR A 13 -33.81 9.41 -13.43
N THR A 14 -33.58 8.89 -12.23
CA THR A 14 -32.37 9.17 -11.46
C THR A 14 -31.17 8.50 -12.12
N THR A 15 -30.18 9.31 -12.51
CA THR A 15 -28.87 8.90 -13.02
C THR A 15 -28.03 8.31 -11.88
N VAL A 16 -28.30 7.07 -11.48
CA VAL A 16 -27.57 6.41 -10.38
C VAL A 16 -26.39 5.55 -10.89
N GLY A 17 -26.31 5.23 -12.19
CA GLY A 17 -25.35 4.22 -12.69
C GLY A 17 -23.95 4.69 -13.11
N ALA A 18 -23.73 5.97 -13.43
CA ALA A 18 -22.45 6.38 -14.05
C ALA A 18 -21.29 6.56 -13.06
N GLN A 19 -21.59 6.91 -11.82
CA GLN A 19 -20.58 7.18 -10.79
C GLN A 19 -20.13 5.89 -10.08
N GLU A 20 -21.05 4.93 -9.90
CA GLU A 20 -20.80 3.66 -9.21
C GLU A 20 -19.93 2.71 -10.07
N VAL A 21 -20.17 2.66 -11.39
CA VAL A 21 -19.37 1.85 -12.33
C VAL A 21 -17.92 2.35 -12.41
N ARG A 22 -17.72 3.68 -12.44
CA ARG A 22 -16.37 4.27 -12.46
C ARG A 22 -15.55 3.95 -11.21
N ALA A 23 -16.18 3.88 -10.04
CA ALA A 23 -15.50 3.54 -8.79
C ALA A 23 -15.04 2.07 -8.76
N VAL A 24 -15.82 1.15 -9.34
CA VAL A 24 -15.48 -0.28 -9.42
C VAL A 24 -14.30 -0.53 -10.36
N ASP A 25 -14.24 0.16 -11.50
CA ASP A 25 -13.13 0.04 -12.46
C ASP A 25 -11.79 0.53 -11.87
N VAL A 26 -11.81 1.65 -11.14
CA VAL A 26 -10.61 2.16 -10.44
C VAL A 26 -10.14 1.17 -9.38
N LEU A 27 -11.05 0.55 -8.62
CA LEU A 27 -10.70 -0.43 -7.59
C LEU A 27 -10.07 -1.72 -8.15
N ALA A 28 -10.43 -2.12 -9.37
CA ALA A 28 -9.82 -3.27 -10.04
C ALA A 28 -8.38 -2.99 -10.50
N GLU A 29 -8.05 -1.74 -10.82
CA GLU A 29 -6.75 -1.31 -11.33
C GLU A 29 -5.73 -0.97 -10.22
N VAL A 30 -6.19 -0.67 -8.99
CA VAL A 30 -5.34 -0.18 -7.87
C VAL A 30 -5.04 -1.24 -6.80
N GLY A 31 -5.34 -2.50 -7.10
CA GLY A 31 -5.07 -3.64 -6.21
C GLY A 31 -3.60 -4.09 -6.24
N ILE A 32 -3.28 -5.10 -5.40
CA ILE A 32 -2.00 -5.80 -5.47
C ILE A 32 -2.22 -7.22 -6.01
N ILE A 33 -1.44 -7.60 -7.01
CA ILE A 33 -1.30 -8.97 -7.48
C ILE A 33 0.02 -9.51 -6.92
N GLU A 34 -0.03 -10.42 -5.95
CA GLU A 34 1.18 -10.90 -5.29
C GLU A 34 2.17 -11.53 -6.27
N LYS A 35 3.43 -11.08 -6.20
CA LYS A 35 4.56 -11.51 -7.03
C LYS A 35 5.61 -12.24 -6.20
N LEU A 36 5.18 -13.19 -5.37
CA LEU A 36 6.09 -13.96 -4.50
C LEU A 36 7.23 -14.59 -5.31
N GLU A 37 8.41 -14.67 -4.71
CA GLU A 37 9.67 -15.16 -5.29
C GLU A 37 10.19 -14.37 -6.51
N THR A 38 9.47 -13.31 -6.92
CA THR A 38 9.89 -12.46 -8.03
C THR A 38 10.95 -11.49 -7.56
N ALA A 39 12.06 -11.42 -8.30
CA ALA A 39 13.09 -10.43 -8.06
C ALA A 39 12.64 -9.05 -8.56
N VAL A 40 12.82 -8.03 -7.73
CA VAL A 40 12.69 -6.64 -8.17
C VAL A 40 13.86 -6.33 -9.13
N PRO A 41 13.63 -5.68 -10.28
CA PRO A 41 14.71 -5.38 -11.23
C PRO A 41 15.76 -4.48 -10.57
N GLY A 42 16.95 -5.02 -10.36
CA GLY A 42 18.02 -4.38 -9.60
C GLY A 42 18.68 -3.21 -10.33
N GLU A 43 18.56 -3.16 -11.65
CA GLU A 43 19.12 -2.13 -12.53
C GLU A 43 18.33 -0.82 -12.55
N LEU A 44 17.14 -0.79 -11.93
CA LEU A 44 16.33 0.41 -11.83
C LEU A 44 17.09 1.51 -11.09
N ARG A 45 17.13 2.70 -11.68
CA ARG A 45 17.87 3.85 -11.17
C ARG A 45 16.95 4.82 -10.46
N PHE A 46 17.30 5.15 -9.23
CA PHE A 46 16.60 6.12 -8.41
C PHE A 46 17.55 7.23 -7.94
N ARG A 47 16.97 8.32 -7.46
CA ARG A 47 17.66 9.29 -6.62
C ARG A 47 17.19 9.10 -5.18
N ASP A 48 18.13 9.07 -4.25
CA ASP A 48 17.79 9.07 -2.83
C ASP A 48 17.40 10.46 -2.32
N HIS A 49 17.09 10.53 -1.03
CA HIS A 49 16.79 11.75 -0.29
C HIS A 49 17.94 12.79 -0.21
N THR A 50 19.16 12.44 -0.64
CA THR A 50 20.29 13.38 -0.75
C THR A 50 20.53 13.84 -2.19
N GLY A 51 19.85 13.22 -3.16
CA GLY A 51 20.00 13.47 -4.59
C GLY A 51 21.05 12.57 -5.23
N ALA A 52 21.62 11.63 -4.48
CA ALA A 52 22.56 10.66 -5.01
C ALA A 52 21.84 9.63 -5.89
N GLU A 53 22.38 9.37 -7.07
CA GLU A 53 21.87 8.32 -7.94
C GLU A 53 22.36 6.94 -7.45
N LEU A 54 21.45 5.97 -7.42
CA LEU A 54 21.74 4.58 -7.05
C LEU A 54 20.96 3.60 -7.92
N MET A 55 21.46 2.38 -8.01
CA MET A 55 20.69 1.25 -8.55
C MET A 55 19.93 0.57 -7.41
N PHE A 56 18.73 0.05 -7.69
CA PHE A 56 17.93 -0.60 -6.66
C PHE A 56 18.66 -1.77 -5.98
N ALA A 57 19.50 -2.50 -6.73
CA ALA A 57 20.35 -3.57 -6.20
C ALA A 57 21.36 -3.10 -5.13
N ASP A 58 21.78 -1.83 -5.15
CA ASP A 58 22.78 -1.30 -4.22
C ASP A 58 22.25 -1.32 -2.77
N LEU A 59 20.92 -1.26 -2.59
CA LEU A 59 20.22 -1.28 -1.31
C LEU A 59 20.23 -2.65 -0.59
N PHE A 60 20.77 -3.68 -1.24
CA PHE A 60 20.81 -5.06 -0.74
C PHE A 60 22.24 -5.57 -0.53
N THR A 61 23.25 -4.71 -0.71
CA THR A 61 24.68 -5.08 -0.59
C THR A 61 25.10 -5.50 0.82
N ASP A 62 24.32 -5.14 1.83
CA ASP A 62 24.53 -5.51 3.23
C ASP A 62 23.90 -6.86 3.60
N GLY A 63 23.18 -7.52 2.68
CA GLY A 63 22.56 -8.82 2.88
C GLY A 63 21.40 -8.81 3.88
N LYS A 64 20.77 -7.65 4.11
CA LYS A 64 19.62 -7.53 5.02
C LYS A 64 18.29 -7.68 4.25
N PRO A 65 17.24 -8.21 4.90
CA PRO A 65 15.89 -8.11 4.34
C PRO A 65 15.45 -6.64 4.29
N ALA A 66 14.47 -6.34 3.43
CA ALA A 66 13.93 -4.99 3.31
C ALA A 66 12.41 -4.95 3.41
N ILE A 67 11.88 -3.87 3.98
CA ILE A 67 10.48 -3.46 3.85
C ILE A 67 10.41 -2.46 2.70
N LEU A 68 9.71 -2.81 1.62
CA LEU A 68 9.38 -1.91 0.53
C LEU A 68 7.97 -1.33 0.73
N THR A 69 7.85 -0.01 0.58
CA THR A 69 6.57 0.69 0.48
C THR A 69 6.53 1.59 -0.75
N LEU A 70 5.34 1.76 -1.31
CA LEU A 70 5.06 2.62 -2.47
C LEU A 70 4.11 3.72 -1.99
N ASN A 71 4.66 4.92 -1.78
CA ASN A 71 3.96 6.06 -1.16
C ASN A 71 4.33 7.36 -1.88
N TYR A 72 3.93 8.52 -1.39
CA TYR A 72 4.48 9.82 -1.81
C TYR A 72 4.32 10.84 -0.66
N ALA A 73 5.20 11.83 -0.62
CA ALA A 73 5.42 12.75 0.49
C ALA A 73 4.18 13.60 0.83
N ASN A 74 3.53 14.14 -0.20
CA ASN A 74 2.40 15.07 -0.06
C ASN A 74 1.03 14.38 -0.06
N CYS A 75 0.97 13.06 0.17
CA CYS A 75 -0.29 12.35 0.27
C CYS A 75 -1.04 12.75 1.55
N PRO A 76 -2.23 13.37 1.45
CA PRO A 76 -2.94 13.89 2.62
C PRO A 76 -3.62 12.78 3.45
N MET A 77 -3.69 11.55 2.92
CA MET A 77 -4.51 10.50 3.49
C MET A 77 -3.70 9.23 3.78
N LEU A 78 -3.78 8.25 2.88
CA LEU A 78 -3.54 6.84 3.21
C LEU A 78 -2.05 6.51 3.41
N CYS A 79 -1.15 7.16 2.66
CA CYS A 79 0.30 6.98 2.84
C CYS A 79 0.76 7.39 4.25
N ASN A 80 0.24 8.51 4.77
CA ASN A 80 0.63 9.01 6.09
C ASN A 80 0.18 8.03 7.20
N LEU A 81 -1.05 7.52 7.10
CA LEU A 81 -1.56 6.51 8.03
C LEU A 81 -0.71 5.23 8.00
N GLN A 82 -0.37 4.75 6.79
CA GLN A 82 0.44 3.56 6.61
C GLN A 82 1.83 3.69 7.24
N LEU A 83 2.55 4.78 6.94
CA LEU A 83 3.91 5.00 7.43
C LEU A 83 3.94 5.31 8.93
N THR A 84 2.94 6.01 9.45
CA THR A 84 2.78 6.24 10.89
C THR A 84 2.53 4.94 11.64
N GLY A 85 1.67 4.07 11.12
CA GLY A 85 1.43 2.75 11.70
C GLY A 85 2.66 1.84 11.65
N LEU A 86 3.45 1.91 10.55
CA LEU A 86 4.75 1.24 10.48
C LEU A 86 5.68 1.74 11.59
N VAL A 87 5.89 3.05 11.73
CA VAL A 87 6.72 3.61 12.80
C VAL A 87 6.24 3.20 14.19
N THR A 88 4.92 3.11 14.40
CA THR A 88 4.33 2.67 15.67
C THR A 88 4.74 1.24 15.99
N ALA A 89 4.60 0.32 15.04
CA ALA A 89 5.04 -1.07 15.21
C ALA A 89 6.56 -1.17 15.44
N LEU A 90 7.35 -0.42 14.67
CA LEU A 90 8.81 -0.44 14.76
C LEU A 90 9.34 0.04 16.12
N LYS A 91 8.63 0.96 16.80
CA LYS A 91 9.01 1.43 18.14
C LYS A 91 8.93 0.33 19.19
N GLU A 92 8.01 -0.61 19.02
CA GLU A 92 7.78 -1.71 19.95
C GLU A 92 8.69 -2.93 19.68
N MET A 93 9.33 -2.98 18.51
CA MET A 93 10.32 -4.00 18.17
C MET A 93 11.67 -3.72 18.82
N ASN A 94 12.54 -4.73 18.98
CA ASN A 94 13.93 -4.49 19.42
C ASN A 94 14.85 -4.20 18.23
N ASP A 95 14.53 -4.72 17.06
CA ASP A 95 15.26 -4.56 15.81
C ASP A 95 15.17 -3.10 15.29
N THR A 96 16.24 -2.63 14.63
CA THR A 96 16.42 -1.24 14.19
C THR A 96 16.53 -1.16 12.67
N ALA A 97 15.70 -0.32 12.05
CA ALA A 97 15.78 -0.02 10.62
C ALA A 97 17.16 0.54 10.23
N GLY A 98 17.72 0.09 9.12
CA GLY A 98 19.08 0.41 8.67
C GLY A 98 20.18 -0.44 9.32
N ILE A 99 19.90 -1.11 10.45
CA ILE A 99 20.86 -1.96 11.16
C ILE A 99 20.52 -3.44 11.00
N ASP A 100 19.29 -3.83 11.32
CA ASP A 100 18.84 -5.24 11.30
C ASP A 100 18.08 -5.57 10.01
N PHE A 101 17.40 -4.58 9.42
CA PHE A 101 16.67 -4.68 8.16
C PHE A 101 16.63 -3.29 7.50
N ASN A 102 16.43 -3.23 6.19
CA ASN A 102 16.31 -1.98 5.45
C ASN A 102 14.84 -1.57 5.32
N ILE A 103 14.57 -0.26 5.26
CA ILE A 103 13.26 0.26 4.82
C ILE A 103 13.51 1.11 3.58
N ILE A 104 12.71 0.85 2.55
CA ILE A 104 12.79 1.47 1.24
C ILE A 104 11.39 1.99 0.89
N THR A 105 11.21 3.30 0.94
CA THR A 105 9.99 3.95 0.45
C THR A 105 10.27 4.52 -0.92
N VAL A 106 9.54 4.07 -1.92
CA VAL A 106 9.61 4.60 -3.29
C VAL A 106 8.43 5.52 -3.53
N SER A 107 8.71 6.72 -4.02
CA SER A 107 7.68 7.66 -4.43
C SER A 107 6.93 7.15 -5.66
N ILE A 108 5.60 7.16 -5.62
CA ILE A 108 4.75 6.88 -6.79
C ILE A 108 4.42 8.14 -7.59
N ASN A 109 4.81 9.31 -7.09
CA ASN A 109 4.62 10.59 -7.76
C ASN A 109 5.91 10.98 -8.52
N PRO A 110 5.90 11.00 -9.87
CA PRO A 110 7.08 11.36 -10.65
C PRO A 110 7.47 12.85 -10.52
N GLU A 111 6.58 13.69 -9.99
CA GLU A 111 6.84 15.12 -9.78
C GLU A 111 7.53 15.40 -8.43
N GLU A 112 7.62 14.39 -7.56
CA GLU A 112 8.24 14.51 -6.25
C GLU A 112 9.76 14.67 -6.36
N LYS A 113 10.29 15.63 -5.61
CA LYS A 113 11.72 15.93 -5.62
C LYS A 113 12.42 15.28 -4.44
N THR A 114 13.74 15.20 -4.56
CA THR A 114 14.63 14.76 -3.49
C THR A 114 14.37 15.51 -2.18
N GLU A 115 14.10 16.82 -2.24
CA GLU A 115 13.84 17.62 -1.05
C GLU A 115 12.55 17.22 -0.31
N ASP A 116 11.48 16.88 -1.07
CA ASP A 116 10.22 16.39 -0.50
C ASP A 116 10.43 15.05 0.21
N ALA A 117 11.17 14.14 -0.43
CA ALA A 117 11.56 12.86 0.12
C ALA A 117 12.41 13.02 1.40
N ALA A 118 13.34 13.98 1.41
CA ALA A 118 14.18 14.28 2.57
C ALA A 118 13.37 14.81 3.76
N GLU A 119 12.41 15.70 3.52
CA GLU A 119 11.55 16.26 4.58
C GLU A 119 10.74 15.15 5.25
N VAL A 120 10.09 14.30 4.46
CA VAL A 120 9.26 13.21 4.98
C VAL A 120 10.10 12.15 5.67
N ARG A 121 11.28 11.82 5.14
CA ARG A 121 12.24 10.96 5.80
C ARG A 121 12.62 11.48 7.19
N SER A 122 12.99 12.75 7.31
CA SER A 122 13.36 13.36 8.60
C SER A 122 12.21 13.23 9.60
N ARG A 123 10.99 13.55 9.18
CA ARG A 123 9.78 13.46 10.02
C ARG A 123 9.57 12.06 10.60
N TYR A 124 9.72 11.02 9.78
CA TYR A 124 9.53 9.65 10.26
C TYR A 124 10.70 9.13 11.07
N LEU A 125 11.95 9.51 10.77
CA LEU A 125 13.09 9.15 11.62
C LEU A 125 13.03 9.85 12.98
N ASP A 126 12.65 11.12 13.02
CA ASP A 126 12.43 11.89 14.25
C ASP A 126 11.33 11.26 15.09
N SER A 127 10.21 10.90 14.45
CA SER A 127 9.14 10.16 15.11
C SER A 127 9.63 8.81 15.61
N TYR A 128 10.37 8.05 14.80
CA TYR A 128 10.89 6.72 15.16
C TYR A 128 11.82 6.78 16.38
N GLY A 129 12.60 7.84 16.51
CA GLY A 129 13.33 8.17 17.74
C GLY A 129 14.52 7.25 18.05
N ARG A 130 15.09 6.60 17.04
CA ARG A 130 16.28 5.75 17.16
C ARG A 130 17.50 6.41 16.52
N ALA A 131 18.54 6.63 17.31
CA ALA A 131 19.71 7.42 16.91
C ALA A 131 20.47 6.88 15.68
N ASN A 132 20.53 5.55 15.52
CA ASN A 132 21.24 4.91 14.41
C ASN A 132 20.29 4.35 13.34
N ALA A 133 19.01 4.74 13.37
CA ALA A 133 18.07 4.27 12.37
C ALA A 133 18.30 4.95 11.03
N ASP A 134 18.12 4.17 9.96
CA ASP A 134 18.13 4.67 8.60
C ASP A 134 16.88 4.21 7.84
N TRP A 135 16.50 4.98 6.83
CA TRP A 135 15.33 4.76 6.00
C TRP A 135 15.60 5.36 4.62
N ASN A 136 15.60 4.53 3.58
CA ASN A 136 15.78 4.97 2.21
C ASN A 136 14.45 5.52 1.66
N PHE A 137 14.43 6.80 1.30
CA PHE A 137 13.37 7.39 0.50
C PHE A 137 13.91 7.65 -0.90
N LEU A 138 13.20 7.15 -1.92
CA LEU A 138 13.62 7.14 -3.31
C LEU A 138 12.61 7.88 -4.18
N VAL A 139 13.11 8.72 -5.07
CA VAL A 139 12.33 9.36 -6.15
C VAL A 139 12.85 8.87 -7.50
N GLY A 140 11.99 8.87 -8.51
CA GLY A 140 12.32 8.35 -9.83
C GLY A 140 11.42 8.90 -10.92
N GLU A 141 11.81 8.62 -12.17
CA GLU A 141 10.99 8.94 -13.34
C GLU A 141 9.80 7.98 -13.45
N GLN A 142 8.73 8.41 -14.11
CA GLN A 142 7.48 7.65 -14.23
C GLN A 142 7.71 6.22 -14.73
N GLU A 143 8.61 6.03 -15.71
CA GLU A 143 8.95 4.73 -16.27
C GLU A 143 9.56 3.79 -15.22
N VAL A 144 10.46 4.32 -14.38
CA VAL A 144 11.12 3.57 -13.31
C VAL A 144 10.12 3.21 -12.21
N ILE A 145 9.29 4.17 -11.80
CA ILE A 145 8.22 3.96 -10.81
C ILE A 145 7.25 2.87 -11.30
N THR A 146 6.85 2.95 -12.57
CA THR A 146 5.94 1.96 -13.18
C THR A 146 6.58 0.58 -13.19
N ALA A 147 7.88 0.49 -13.49
CA ALA A 147 8.61 -0.78 -13.53
C ALA A 147 8.70 -1.43 -12.14
N ILE A 148 9.09 -0.67 -11.10
CA ILE A 148 9.15 -1.22 -9.74
C ILE A 148 7.76 -1.62 -9.23
N ALA A 149 6.74 -0.77 -9.41
CA ALA A 149 5.37 -1.07 -9.01
C ALA A 149 4.85 -2.35 -9.70
N SER A 150 5.06 -2.48 -11.01
CA SER A 150 4.67 -3.67 -11.77
C SER A 150 5.40 -4.93 -11.32
N SER A 151 6.68 -4.82 -10.97
CA SER A 151 7.51 -5.96 -10.54
C SER A 151 7.02 -6.58 -9.24
N VAL A 152 6.44 -5.76 -8.36
CA VAL A 152 5.83 -6.20 -7.09
C VAL A 152 4.30 -6.29 -7.17
N GLY A 153 3.74 -6.13 -8.38
CA GLY A 153 2.32 -6.24 -8.67
C GLY A 153 1.45 -5.18 -8.01
N PHE A 154 2.01 -4.01 -7.68
CA PHE A 154 1.31 -2.89 -7.07
C PHE A 154 0.64 -2.03 -8.15
N GLY A 155 -0.69 -2.02 -8.16
CA GLY A 155 -1.50 -1.14 -8.99
C GLY A 155 -1.70 0.23 -8.33
N TYR A 156 -1.62 1.29 -9.12
CA TYR A 156 -1.93 2.65 -8.70
C TYR A 156 -2.44 3.45 -9.90
N ARG A 157 -3.23 4.48 -9.63
CA ARG A 157 -3.83 5.32 -10.67
C ARG A 157 -3.90 6.77 -10.22
N PHE A 158 -3.41 7.68 -11.06
CA PHE A 158 -3.61 9.11 -10.84
C PHE A 158 -5.08 9.50 -11.06
N LEU A 159 -5.61 10.30 -10.15
CA LEU A 159 -6.97 10.85 -10.17
C LEU A 159 -6.88 12.37 -10.37
N PRO A 160 -6.98 12.87 -11.62
CA PRO A 160 -6.78 14.29 -11.92
C PRO A 160 -7.78 15.23 -11.23
N GLU A 161 -8.96 14.73 -10.89
CA GLU A 161 -10.00 15.50 -10.22
C GLU A 161 -9.67 15.77 -8.74
N GLN A 162 -8.83 14.93 -8.14
CA GLN A 162 -8.41 15.04 -6.73
C GLN A 162 -6.94 15.47 -6.59
N ASP A 163 -6.18 15.45 -7.69
CA ASP A 163 -4.72 15.63 -7.67
C ASP A 163 -4.02 14.63 -6.74
N GLU A 164 -4.52 13.39 -6.74
CA GLU A 164 -4.11 12.31 -5.85
C GLU A 164 -3.91 10.99 -6.61
N PHE A 165 -3.23 10.04 -5.98
CA PHE A 165 -3.09 8.68 -6.50
C PHE A 165 -3.99 7.73 -5.72
N ALA A 166 -4.89 7.04 -6.42
CA ALA A 166 -5.59 5.88 -5.88
C ALA A 166 -4.63 4.69 -5.83
N HIS A 167 -4.46 4.11 -4.65
CA HIS A 167 -3.65 2.92 -4.42
C HIS A 167 -4.15 2.17 -3.18
N THR A 168 -3.77 0.90 -3.05
CA THR A 168 -3.95 0.14 -1.80
C THR A 168 -2.74 0.27 -0.87
N THR A 169 -2.82 -0.21 0.37
CA THR A 169 -1.67 -0.24 1.29
C THR A 169 -1.21 -1.66 1.59
N ALA A 170 0.08 -1.88 1.39
CA ALA A 170 0.79 -3.04 1.91
C ALA A 170 2.25 -2.68 2.17
N LEU A 171 2.84 -3.35 3.16
CA LEU A 171 4.27 -3.53 3.26
C LEU A 171 4.63 -4.74 2.40
N ILE A 172 5.68 -4.60 1.57
CA ILE A 172 6.18 -5.66 0.72
C ILE A 172 7.53 -6.08 1.29
N LEU A 173 7.63 -7.29 1.82
CA LEU A 173 8.87 -7.78 2.39
C LEU A 173 9.73 -8.38 1.29
N LEU A 174 10.98 -7.94 1.23
CA LEU A 174 11.98 -8.36 0.26
C LEU A 174 13.10 -9.13 0.96
N SER A 175 13.49 -10.27 0.40
CA SER A 175 14.64 -11.04 0.86
C SER A 175 15.96 -10.25 0.67
N PRO A 176 17.07 -10.68 1.30
CA PRO A 176 18.40 -10.13 1.05
C PRO A 176 18.82 -10.07 -0.42
N GLU A 177 18.23 -10.90 -1.29
CA GLU A 177 18.49 -10.91 -2.73
C GLU A 177 17.53 -10.00 -3.53
N GLY A 178 16.70 -9.20 -2.87
CA GLY A 178 15.73 -8.31 -3.51
C GLY A 178 14.52 -9.04 -4.10
N LYS A 179 14.15 -10.22 -3.56
CA LYS A 179 12.97 -10.98 -4.01
C LYS A 179 11.79 -10.77 -3.08
N VAL A 180 10.59 -10.71 -3.64
CA VAL A 180 9.36 -10.59 -2.86
C VAL A 180 9.11 -11.86 -2.04
N SER A 181 9.09 -11.75 -0.71
CA SER A 181 8.86 -12.86 0.22
C SER A 181 7.44 -12.89 0.78
N ARG A 182 6.83 -11.72 1.04
CA ARG A 182 5.51 -11.60 1.68
C ARG A 182 4.89 -10.22 1.47
N TYR A 183 3.56 -10.14 1.53
CA TYR A 183 2.80 -8.90 1.61
C TYR A 183 2.07 -8.79 2.95
N ILE A 184 2.22 -7.66 3.65
CA ILE A 184 1.48 -7.34 4.89
C ILE A 184 0.56 -6.16 4.59
N TYR A 185 -0.74 -6.43 4.48
CA TYR A 185 -1.75 -5.43 4.14
C TYR A 185 -2.20 -4.61 5.36
N GLY A 186 -2.72 -3.41 5.09
CA GLY A 186 -3.36 -2.57 6.11
C GLY A 186 -2.55 -1.33 6.46
N ILE A 187 -2.80 -0.79 7.64
CA ILE A 187 -2.14 0.39 8.19
C ILE A 187 -1.72 0.20 9.65
N ASP A 188 -2.30 -0.78 10.35
CA ASP A 188 -1.92 -1.18 11.70
C ASP A 188 -1.19 -2.52 11.63
N TYR A 189 0.04 -2.56 12.15
CA TYR A 189 0.89 -3.75 12.08
C TYR A 189 1.20 -4.25 13.49
N ASP A 190 0.96 -5.53 13.72
CA ASP A 190 1.37 -6.19 14.96
C ASP A 190 2.92 -6.30 15.01
N PRO A 191 3.59 -5.76 16.04
CA PRO A 191 5.05 -5.71 16.10
C PRO A 191 5.72 -7.09 16.11
N GLU A 192 5.13 -8.06 16.82
CA GLU A 192 5.67 -9.41 16.89
C GLU A 192 5.57 -10.11 15.54
N THR A 193 4.41 -10.00 14.88
CA THR A 193 4.17 -10.53 13.54
C THR A 193 5.11 -9.91 12.51
N LEU A 194 5.28 -8.57 12.54
CA LEU A 194 6.20 -7.88 11.64
C LEU A 194 7.64 -8.34 11.85
N ARG A 195 8.08 -8.42 13.11
CA ARG A 195 9.41 -8.90 13.48
C ARG A 195 9.67 -10.33 13.00
N LEU A 196 8.75 -11.26 13.27
CA LEU A 196 8.87 -12.65 12.83
C LEU A 196 8.88 -12.74 11.31
N SER A 197 8.04 -11.95 10.62
CA SER A 197 8.03 -11.89 9.16
C SER A 197 9.35 -11.41 8.58
N LEU A 198 10.03 -10.45 9.22
CA LEU A 198 11.37 -10.00 8.81
C LEU A 198 12.43 -11.08 9.04
N LEU A 199 12.36 -11.83 10.15
CA LEU A 199 13.27 -12.94 10.41
C LEU A 199 13.11 -14.07 9.39
N GLU A 200 11.87 -14.44 9.06
CA GLU A 200 11.55 -15.39 7.99
C GLU A 200 12.05 -14.87 6.63
N THR A 201 11.85 -13.58 6.35
CA THR A 201 12.31 -12.95 5.10
C THR A 201 13.85 -12.95 5.01
N ALA A 202 14.55 -12.74 6.12
CA ALA A 202 16.01 -12.79 6.20
C ALA A 202 16.58 -14.19 5.92
N SER A 203 15.85 -15.26 6.28
CA SER A 203 16.24 -16.64 5.97
C SER A 203 15.84 -17.09 4.56
N GLY A 204 15.23 -16.20 3.76
CA GLY A 204 14.74 -16.49 2.42
C GLY A 204 13.43 -17.27 2.40
N GLU A 205 12.70 -17.34 3.53
CA GLU A 205 11.40 -17.98 3.57
C GLU A 205 10.35 -17.13 2.85
N VAL A 206 9.48 -17.83 2.11
CA VAL A 206 8.41 -17.22 1.31
C VAL A 206 7.08 -17.67 1.89
N ARG A 207 6.18 -16.71 2.11
CA ARG A 207 4.87 -16.97 2.72
C ARG A 207 3.81 -16.20 1.94
N SER A 208 2.96 -16.95 1.23
CA SER A 208 1.80 -16.39 0.53
C SER A 208 0.74 -15.90 1.51
N SER A 209 0.08 -14.78 1.19
CA SER A 209 -0.93 -14.17 2.07
C SER A 209 -2.34 -14.71 1.82
N ILE A 210 -2.49 -16.02 1.58
CA ILE A 210 -3.77 -16.66 1.22
C ILE A 210 -4.92 -16.52 2.27
N ASP A 211 -4.73 -15.82 3.38
CA ASP A 211 -5.76 -15.65 4.43
C ASP A 211 -6.76 -14.48 4.25
N ARG A 212 -6.69 -13.66 3.18
CA ARG A 212 -7.72 -12.62 2.95
C ARG A 212 -9.07 -13.18 2.50
N LEU A 213 -9.16 -14.46 2.09
CA LEU A 213 -10.44 -15.11 1.82
C LEU A 213 -11.31 -15.24 3.09
N ILE A 214 -10.70 -15.28 4.28
CA ILE A 214 -11.42 -15.31 5.57
C ILE A 214 -11.88 -13.90 5.99
N LEU A 215 -11.16 -12.85 5.61
CA LEU A 215 -11.54 -11.46 5.90
C LEU A 215 -12.61 -10.91 4.95
N PHE A 216 -12.85 -11.52 3.79
CA PHE A 216 -14.03 -11.23 2.96
C PHE A 216 -15.36 -11.67 3.63
N CYS A 217 -15.29 -12.42 4.73
CA CYS A 217 -16.45 -12.69 5.56
C CYS A 217 -16.78 -11.54 6.53
N PHE A 218 -16.01 -10.45 6.57
CA PHE A 218 -16.28 -9.31 7.45
C PHE A 218 -16.19 -7.99 6.65
N GLN A 219 -17.34 -7.36 6.40
CA GLN A 219 -17.35 -6.00 5.85
C GLN A 219 -17.02 -5.02 6.98
N TYR A 220 -16.11 -4.08 6.71
CA TYR A 220 -15.78 -3.00 7.63
C TYR A 220 -16.91 -1.98 7.65
N ASP A 221 -17.66 -1.91 8.77
CA ASP A 221 -18.72 -0.92 8.99
C ASP A 221 -18.13 0.33 9.64
N ALA A 222 -17.84 1.34 8.81
CA ALA A 222 -17.25 2.60 9.22
C ALA A 222 -18.11 3.38 10.25
N THR A 223 -19.40 3.06 10.41
CA THR A 223 -20.26 3.74 11.40
C THR A 223 -20.09 3.22 12.82
N LYS A 224 -19.45 2.05 13.00
CA LYS A 224 -19.31 1.39 14.32
C LYS A 224 -17.86 1.19 14.75
N GLY A 225 -16.89 1.56 13.91
CA GLY A 225 -15.46 1.45 14.21
C GLY A 225 -15.00 0.01 14.50
N ARG A 226 -15.69 -1.00 13.96
CA ARG A 226 -15.41 -2.43 14.17
C ARG A 226 -15.78 -3.26 12.93
N TYR A 227 -15.07 -4.35 12.73
CA TYR A 227 -15.36 -5.36 11.71
C TYR A 227 -16.61 -6.19 12.11
N ALA A 228 -17.58 -6.36 11.20
CA ALA A 228 -18.81 -7.13 11.43
C ALA A 228 -18.94 -8.30 10.44
N PRO A 229 -19.35 -9.51 10.86
CA PRO A 229 -19.43 -10.68 9.98
C PRO A 229 -20.54 -10.51 8.93
N ALA A 230 -20.17 -10.61 7.65
CA ALA A 230 -21.02 -10.59 6.46
C ALA A 230 -21.78 -11.91 6.22
N ILE A 231 -21.40 -13.03 6.87
CA ILE A 231 -22.14 -14.29 6.75
C ILE A 231 -23.25 -14.35 7.79
N MET A 232 -24.35 -13.62 7.58
CA MET A 232 -25.60 -13.82 8.32
C MET A 232 -26.82 -13.51 7.43
N ASN A 233 -26.83 -13.95 6.16
CA ASN A 233 -28.06 -13.98 5.35
C ASN A 233 -28.25 -15.23 4.49
N LEU A 234 -27.43 -16.28 4.66
CA LEU A 234 -27.60 -17.57 3.98
C LEU A 234 -28.45 -18.59 4.76
N THR A 235 -29.15 -18.15 5.80
CA THR A 235 -30.12 -18.95 6.59
C THR A 235 -31.57 -18.49 6.42
N ARG A 236 -31.91 -17.79 5.32
CA ARG A 236 -33.30 -17.41 5.01
C ARG A 236 -33.80 -17.78 3.62
N ILE A 237 -33.17 -18.74 2.96
CA ILE A 237 -33.67 -19.38 1.72
C ILE A 237 -33.93 -20.89 1.91
N GLY A 238 -33.64 -21.44 3.09
CA GLY A 238 -34.01 -22.82 3.49
C GLY A 238 -35.09 -22.90 4.57
N GLY A 239 -35.93 -21.86 4.68
CA GLY A 239 -36.91 -21.72 5.76
C GLY A 239 -38.12 -20.87 5.35
N ALA A 240 -38.80 -21.30 4.28
CA ALA A 240 -40.23 -21.11 4.02
C ALA A 240 -40.65 -22.14 2.98
#